data_AF-A0A941NIR9-F1
#
_entry.id   AF-A0A941NIR9-F1
#
_cell.length_a   1.000
_cell.length_b   1.000
_cell.length_c   1.000
_cell.angle_alpha   90.00
_cell.angle_beta   90.00
_cell.angle_gamma   90.00
#
_symmetry.space_group_name_H-M   'P 1'
#
loop_
_entity.id
_entity.type
_entity.pdbx_description
1 polymer ?
#
loop_
_entity_poly.entity_id
_entity_poly.type
_entity_poly.pdbx_seq_one_letter_code
_entity_poly.pdbx_strand_id
1 'polypeptide(L)' 'FAELKLADAGEAALFAAVAAHPVLLNRPIVVTEKGAKLCRPGDQAAELL' A
#
# COMPACT_ATOMS: atom_id res chain seq x y z
N PHE A 1 -9.07 0.00 9.36
CA PHE A 1 -9.18 1.43 9.03
C PHE A 1 -9.97 2.22 10.07
N ALA A 2 -11.21 1.83 10.42
CA ALA A 2 -12.06 2.60 11.35
C ALA A 2 -11.61 2.60 12.82
N GLU A 3 -11.04 1.51 13.33
CA GLU A 3 -10.64 1.44 14.76
C GLU A 3 -9.32 2.16 15.08
N LEU A 4 -8.44 2.35 14.10
CA LEU A 4 -7.11 2.95 14.28
C LEU A 4 -7.06 4.46 13.97
N LYS A 5 -8.19 5.09 13.59
CA LYS A 5 -8.29 6.53 13.21
C LYS A 5 -7.20 7.02 12.25
N LEU A 6 -6.73 6.14 11.34
CA LEU A 6 -5.62 6.42 10.43
C LEU A 6 -5.92 7.46 9.34
N ALA A 7 -7.17 7.90 9.22
CA ALA A 7 -7.59 8.89 8.22
C ALA A 7 -7.05 10.30 8.50
N ASP A 8 -6.75 10.63 9.77
CA ASP A 8 -6.25 11.93 10.22
C ASP A 8 -4.85 11.81 10.86
N ALA A 9 -4.24 10.62 10.79
CA ALA A 9 -2.94 10.36 11.40
C ALA A 9 -1.81 11.01 10.58
N GLY A 10 -0.78 11.48 11.27
CA GLY A 10 0.45 11.95 10.62
C GLY A 10 1.19 10.81 9.92
N GLU A 11 2.01 11.15 8.92
CA GLU A 11 2.72 10.19 8.06
C GLU A 11 3.50 9.11 8.85
N ALA A 12 4.23 9.51 9.89
CA ALA A 12 4.98 8.58 10.73
C ALA A 12 4.08 7.56 11.47
N ALA A 13 2.89 7.98 11.90
CA ALA A 13 1.94 7.10 12.59
C ALA A 13 1.28 6.12 11.60
N LEU A 14 1.03 6.55 10.35
CA LEU A 14 0.61 5.67 9.28
C LEU A 14 1.64 4.58 9.00
N PHE A 15 2.92 4.94 8.86
CA PHE A 15 3.98 3.96 8.64
C PHE A 15 4.12 2.98 9.81
N ALA A 16 4.06 3.46 11.05
CA ALA A 16 4.10 2.60 12.23
C ALA A 16 2.92 1.62 12.28
N ALA A 17 1.71 2.08 11.94
CA ALA A 17 0.53 1.22 11.89
C ALA A 17 0.59 0.18 10.76
N VAL A 18 1.12 0.54 9.59
CA VAL A 18 1.35 -0.39 8.48
C VAL A 18 2.41 -1.44 8.84
N ALA A 19 3.48 -1.03 9.54
CA ALA A 19 4.50 -1.95 10.03
C ALA A 19 3.96 -2.92 11.09
N ALA A 20 3.09 -2.44 11.99
CA ALA A 20 2.43 -3.27 13.00
C ALA A 20 1.34 -4.18 12.40
N HIS A 21 0.66 -3.74 11.34
CA HIS A 21 -0.43 -4.44 10.70
C HIS A 21 -0.26 -4.48 9.17
N PRO A 22 0.56 -5.42 8.64
CA PRO A 22 0.83 -5.52 7.20
C PRO A 22 -0.41 -5.81 6.35
N VAL A 23 -1.51 -6.27 6.97
CA VAL A 23 -2.83 -6.42 6.32
C VAL A 23 -3.44 -5.08 5.86
N LEU A 24 -2.98 -3.95 6.41
CA LEU A 24 -3.44 -2.62 6.01
C LEU A 24 -2.92 -2.20 4.62
N LEU A 25 -1.88 -2.85 4.10
CA LEU A 25 -1.38 -2.61 2.76
C LEU A 25 -2.34 -3.22 1.72
N ASN A 26 -2.74 -2.40 0.76
CA ASN A 26 -3.48 -2.89 -0.40
C ASN A 26 -2.58 -3.83 -1.21
N ARG A 27 -3.16 -4.98 -1.62
CA ARG A 27 -2.48 -6.01 -2.44
C ARG A 27 -3.24 -6.20 -3.76
N PRO A 28 -2.55 -6.52 -4.88
CA PRO A 28 -1.12 -6.78 -5.04
C PRO A 28 -0.29 -5.51 -5.36
N ILE A 29 0.92 -5.43 -4.79
CA ILE A 29 1.93 -4.42 -5.15
C ILE A 29 2.92 -5.10 -6.07
N VAL A 30 3.10 -4.56 -7.28
CA VAL A 30 4.05 -5.07 -8.26
C VAL A 30 5.25 -4.15 -8.28
N VAL A 31 6.43 -4.75 -8.12
CA VAL A 31 7.72 -4.05 -8.13
C VAL A 31 8.52 -4.53 -9.34
N THR A 32 8.91 -3.62 -10.20
CA THR A 32 9.79 -3.86 -11.35
C THR A 32 10.95 -2.86 -11.34
N GLU A 33 11.94 -3.01 -12.22
CA GLU A 33 13.05 -2.05 -12.35
C GLU A 33 12.57 -0.62 -12.70
N LYS A 34 11.36 -0.48 -13.24
CA LYS A 34 10.74 0.81 -13.59
C LYS A 34 10.04 1.49 -12.41
N GLY A 35 9.77 0.77 -11.31
CA GLY A 35 9.13 1.33 -10.11
C GLY A 35 8.23 0.33 -9.37
N ALA A 36 7.49 0.83 -8.37
CA ALA A 36 6.51 0.07 -7.60
C ALA A 36 5.11 0.67 -7.76
N LYS A 37 4.10 -0.15 -8.11
CA LYS A 37 2.72 0.30 -8.27
C LYS A 37 1.75 -0.66 -7.59
N LEU A 38 0.65 -0.12 -7.08
CA LEU A 38 -0.49 -0.89 -6.63
C LEU A 38 -1.31 -1.33 -7.86
N CYS A 39 -1.25 -2.61 -8.22
CA CYS A 39 -1.91 -3.13 -9.42
C CYS A 39 -3.29 -3.69 -9.06
N ARG A 40 -4.24 -2.77 -8.81
CA ARG A 40 -5.66 -3.10 -8.66
C ARG A 40 -6.49 -2.30 -9.68
N PRO A 41 -7.15 -2.96 -10.66
CA PRO A 41 -7.14 -4.40 -10.96
C PRO A 41 -5.77 -4.91 -11.45
N GLY A 42 -5.53 -6.24 -11.34
CA GLY A 42 -4.22 -6.87 -11.58
C GLY A 42 -3.63 -6.66 -12.98
N ASP A 43 -4.44 -6.25 -13.94
CA ASP A 43 -4.04 -5.93 -15.32
C ASP A 43 -3.09 -4.72 -15.39
N GLN A 44 -3.14 -3.80 -14.41
CA GLN A 44 -2.22 -2.64 -14.35
C GLN A 44 -0.75 -3.02 -14.12
N ALA A 45 -0.44 -4.29 -13.82
CA ALA A 45 0.93 -4.78 -13.76
C ALA A 45 1.61 -4.73 -15.14
N ALA A 46 0.84 -4.84 -16.23
CA ALA A 46 1.35 -4.77 -17.59
C ALA A 46 1.97 -3.40 -17.92
N GLU A 47 1.56 -2.32 -17.25
CA GLU A 47 2.17 -0.99 -17.42
C GLU A 47 3.61 -0.93 -16.85
N LEU A 48 4.00 -1.85 -15.96
CA LEU A 48 5.32 -1.88 -15.32
C LEU A 48 6.30 -2.88 -15.95
N LEU A 49 5.85 -3.72 -16.88
CA LEU A 49 6.69 -4.62 -17.69
C LEU A 49 7.31 -3.83 -18.86
#